data_AF-A0A930H6L9-F1
#
_entry.id   AF-A0A930H6L9-F1
#
_cell.length_a   1.000
_cell.length_b   1.000
_cell.length_c   1.000
_cell.angle_alpha   90.00
_cell.angle_beta   90.00
_cell.angle_gamma   90.00
#
_symmetry.space_group_name_H-M   'P 1'
#
loop_
_entity.id
_entity.type
_entity.pdbx_description
1 polymer ?
#
loop_
_entity_poly.entity_id
_entity_poly.type
_entity_poly.pdbx_seq_one_letter_code
_entity_poly.pdbx_strand_id
1 'polypeptide(L)'
;MERNNIFDFATSELSQDAFICWCLNWLNYEDSELRALAVDLLKEFGEEDVFDNQEIIIKRQFKKIDILVVLKGLNRVYIIEDKVNSSERKKQLEEYETKINELNENEKKDLGIDKNLEVEVKTVYFKTGFHFSPDKNVKANKIIAGKMFKEILEKYRNKNEILDSYYEYLVRKLNDYKNMENYLEYELIPNERWNICRFRIAQYCFLKEMFLEERVVSSSNSKNSSIYSEYNLLGKDKNIQIAGTNQEFCIFWRIEELRKGPCLRLIFYHEYDKKNEELKNIRKEKYETVYEKIYSVIEEYKNELPKIYKIKGKYKYTNDYKIMILRINLKEYIKAGKDEMDKLMNEVKKLHGYLQNVNFE
;
A
#
# COMPACT_ATOMS: atom_id res chain seq x y z
N MET A 1 8.18 18.76 26.41
CA MET A 1 6.88 19.05 25.78
C MET A 1 7.07 18.87 24.29
N GLU A 2 6.16 18.19 23.60
CA GLU A 2 6.19 18.16 22.14
C GLU A 2 6.00 19.59 21.61
N ARG A 3 6.74 19.95 20.56
CA ARG A 3 6.62 21.25 19.89
C ARG A 3 5.20 21.40 19.35
N ASN A 4 4.58 22.55 19.53
CA ASN A 4 3.27 22.85 18.96
C ASN A 4 3.38 22.98 17.43
N ASN A 5 3.17 21.89 16.70
CA ASN A 5 3.35 21.80 15.26
C ASN A 5 2.00 21.78 14.54
N ILE A 6 1.76 22.74 13.64
CA ILE A 6 0.48 22.86 12.92
C ILE A 6 0.11 21.59 12.12
N PHE A 7 1.11 20.85 11.64
CA PHE A 7 0.90 19.62 10.87
C PHE A 7 0.40 18.45 11.71
N ASP A 8 0.41 18.55 13.04
CA ASP A 8 -0.24 17.58 13.93
C ASP A 8 -1.76 17.69 13.96
N PHE A 9 -2.29 18.86 13.55
CA PHE A 9 -3.73 19.13 13.53
C PHE A 9 -4.30 19.12 12.11
N ALA A 10 -3.46 19.29 11.09
CA ALA A 10 -3.89 19.28 9.70
C ALA A 10 -4.23 17.84 9.24
N THR A 11 -5.21 17.71 8.35
CA THR A 11 -5.45 16.40 7.71
C THR A 11 -4.26 16.06 6.82
N SER A 12 -3.75 14.84 6.92
CA SER A 12 -2.45 14.49 6.31
C SER A 12 -2.42 14.73 4.80
N GLU A 13 -3.52 14.43 4.10
CA GLU A 13 -3.63 14.60 2.65
C GLU A 13 -3.65 16.10 2.28
N LEU A 14 -4.52 16.91 2.91
CA LEU A 14 -4.62 18.36 2.64
C LEU A 14 -3.38 19.15 3.09
N SER A 15 -2.62 18.60 4.03
CA SER A 15 -1.37 19.21 4.47
C SER A 15 -0.24 18.99 3.47
N GLN A 16 -0.24 17.84 2.79
CA GLN A 16 0.81 17.48 1.85
C GLN A 16 0.64 18.28 0.55
N ASP A 17 -0.56 18.32 -0.03
CA ASP A 17 -0.78 19.01 -1.30
C ASP A 17 -0.45 20.51 -1.21
N ALA A 18 -0.94 21.17 -0.16
CA ALA A 18 -0.69 22.57 0.13
C ALA A 18 0.80 22.85 0.38
N PHE A 19 1.50 21.96 1.10
CA PHE A 19 2.93 22.13 1.36
C PHE A 19 3.78 21.94 0.11
N ILE A 20 3.44 20.98 -0.77
CA ILE A 20 4.09 20.82 -2.08
C ILE A 20 3.88 22.08 -2.93
N CYS A 21 2.64 22.58 -3.02
CA CYS A 21 2.37 23.84 -3.73
C CYS A 21 3.18 25.01 -3.15
N TRP A 22 3.25 25.12 -1.82
CA TRP A 22 4.03 26.16 -1.15
C TRP A 22 5.52 26.06 -1.46
N CYS A 23 6.09 24.85 -1.44
CA CYS A 23 7.49 24.62 -1.80
C CYS A 23 7.79 25.05 -3.24
N LEU A 24 6.94 24.64 -4.19
CA LEU A 24 7.13 24.95 -5.60
C LEU A 24 6.95 26.44 -5.88
N ASN A 25 5.96 27.09 -5.26
CA ASN A 25 5.63 28.49 -5.52
C ASN A 25 6.78 29.45 -5.19
N TRP A 26 7.76 29.03 -4.37
CA TRP A 26 8.99 29.80 -4.14
C TRP A 26 9.79 30.06 -5.43
N LEU A 27 9.56 29.31 -6.51
CA LEU A 27 10.17 29.60 -7.81
C LEU A 27 9.82 31.02 -8.31
N ASN A 28 8.61 31.50 -8.01
CA ASN A 28 8.11 32.82 -8.44
C ASN A 28 8.70 33.99 -7.62
N TYR A 29 9.62 33.73 -6.68
CA TYR A 29 10.22 34.74 -5.82
C TYR A 29 11.74 34.72 -5.99
N GLU A 30 12.24 35.44 -7.00
CA GLU A 30 13.65 35.45 -7.42
C GLU A 30 14.64 35.72 -6.28
N ASP A 31 14.30 36.65 -5.38
CA ASP A 31 15.14 37.06 -4.25
C ASP A 31 15.08 36.13 -3.03
N SER A 32 14.22 35.10 -3.05
CA SER A 32 14.05 34.20 -1.91
C SER A 32 15.11 33.10 -1.91
N GLU A 33 15.74 32.87 -0.75
CA GLU A 33 16.66 31.74 -0.57
C GLU A 33 15.98 30.36 -0.66
N LEU A 34 14.63 30.32 -0.60
CA LEU A 34 13.84 29.11 -0.79
C LEU A 34 13.51 28.86 -2.28
N ARG A 35 13.86 29.77 -3.18
CA ARG A 35 13.78 29.51 -4.62
C ARG A 35 14.57 28.26 -5.01
N ALA A 36 15.74 28.07 -4.41
CA ALA A 36 16.58 26.89 -4.62
C ALA A 36 15.86 25.57 -4.22
N LEU A 37 15.00 25.59 -3.19
CA LEU A 37 14.17 24.43 -2.85
C LEU A 37 13.21 24.07 -3.98
N ALA A 38 12.55 25.06 -4.59
CA ALA A 38 11.66 24.83 -5.72
C ALA A 38 12.41 24.26 -6.93
N VAL A 39 13.60 24.78 -7.22
CA VAL A 39 14.47 24.29 -8.29
C VAL A 39 14.89 22.84 -8.05
N ASP A 40 15.37 22.50 -6.85
CA ASP A 40 15.77 21.13 -6.49
C ASP A 40 14.58 20.16 -6.60
N LEU A 41 13.38 20.60 -6.20
CA LEU A 41 12.18 19.77 -6.29
C LEU A 41 11.76 19.51 -7.74
N LEU A 42 11.81 20.54 -8.61
CA LEU A 42 11.55 20.37 -10.04
C LEU A 42 12.58 19.45 -10.71
N LYS A 43 13.86 19.56 -10.33
CA LYS A 43 14.90 18.65 -10.81
C LYS A 43 14.63 17.21 -10.40
N GLU A 44 14.17 16.98 -9.17
CA GLU A 44 13.76 15.66 -8.72
C GLU A 44 12.56 15.12 -9.54
N PHE A 45 11.67 16.02 -9.99
CA PHE A 45 10.58 15.67 -10.91
C PHE A 45 11.04 15.38 -12.34
N GLY A 46 12.35 15.44 -12.61
CA GLY A 46 12.94 15.21 -13.93
C GLY A 46 12.95 16.44 -14.82
N GLU A 47 12.99 17.63 -14.23
CA GLU A 47 13.41 18.84 -14.95
C GLU A 47 14.93 18.89 -15.07
N GLU A 48 15.46 19.18 -16.26
CA GLU A 48 16.90 19.27 -16.49
C GLU A 48 17.40 20.68 -16.21
N ASP A 49 16.70 21.67 -16.79
CA ASP A 49 17.07 23.07 -16.71
C ASP A 49 15.91 23.91 -16.17
N VAL A 50 16.20 24.68 -15.12
CA VAL A 50 15.27 25.67 -14.56
C VAL A 50 15.95 27.02 -14.68
N PHE A 51 15.49 27.87 -15.60
CA PHE A 51 16.04 29.19 -15.84
C PHE A 51 15.89 30.11 -14.62
N ASP A 52 16.77 31.10 -14.49
CA ASP A 52 16.77 32.03 -13.34
C ASP A 52 15.47 32.85 -13.25
N ASN A 53 14.91 33.25 -14.39
CA ASN A 53 13.63 33.97 -14.50
C ASN A 53 12.44 33.04 -14.80
N GLN A 54 12.59 31.72 -14.58
CA GLN A 54 11.49 30.78 -14.81
C GLN A 54 10.36 31.00 -13.81
N GLU A 55 9.14 31.18 -14.32
CA GLU A 55 7.92 31.28 -13.52
C GLU A 55 7.07 30.01 -13.64
N ILE A 56 6.26 29.75 -12.60
CA ILE A 56 5.28 28.67 -12.60
C ILE A 56 3.87 29.15 -12.27
N ILE A 57 2.89 28.45 -12.84
CA ILE A 57 1.49 28.50 -12.40
C ILE A 57 1.18 27.20 -11.68
N ILE A 58 0.60 27.29 -10.48
CA ILE A 58 0.14 26.13 -9.72
C ILE A 58 -1.39 26.19 -9.60
N LYS A 59 -2.07 25.09 -9.94
CA LYS A 59 -3.51 24.91 -9.72
C LYS A 59 -3.73 23.63 -8.91
N ARG A 60 -4.54 23.73 -7.85
CA ARG A 60 -4.98 22.56 -7.07
C ARG A 60 -6.35 22.10 -7.56
N GLN A 61 -6.57 20.79 -7.56
CA GLN A 61 -7.87 20.17 -7.87
C GLN A 61 -8.43 20.53 -9.27
N PHE A 62 -7.60 21.05 -10.18
CA PHE A 62 -8.02 21.38 -11.54
C PHE A 62 -8.31 20.10 -12.30
N LYS A 63 -9.52 19.95 -12.86
CA LYS A 63 -9.98 18.70 -13.51
C LYS A 63 -9.84 17.45 -12.62
N LYS A 64 -9.89 17.64 -11.29
CA LYS A 64 -9.66 16.61 -10.24
C LYS A 64 -8.20 16.14 -10.10
N ILE A 65 -7.25 16.83 -10.71
CA ILE A 65 -5.82 16.60 -10.51
C ILE A 65 -5.42 17.22 -9.18
N ASP A 66 -4.73 16.47 -8.31
CA ASP A 66 -4.36 16.96 -6.98
C ASP A 66 -3.56 18.27 -7.07
N ILE A 67 -2.46 18.27 -7.81
CA ILE A 67 -1.69 19.48 -8.15
C ILE A 67 -1.27 19.47 -9.62
N LEU A 68 -1.59 20.55 -10.32
CA LEU A 68 -1.12 20.85 -11.66
C LEU A 68 -0.10 22.00 -11.60
N VAL A 69 1.07 21.81 -12.20
CA VAL A 69 2.12 22.84 -12.30
C VAL A 69 2.40 23.10 -13.77
N VAL A 70 2.45 24.36 -14.18
CA VAL A 70 2.79 24.76 -15.55
C VAL A 70 4.03 25.65 -15.50
N LEU A 71 5.10 25.27 -16.20
CA LEU A 71 6.27 26.13 -16.41
C LEU A 71 5.95 27.10 -17.55
N LYS A 72 5.80 28.38 -17.22
CA LYS A 72 5.43 29.40 -18.20
C LYS A 72 6.49 29.48 -19.31
N GLY A 73 6.03 29.63 -20.55
CA GLY A 73 6.89 29.77 -21.73
C GLY A 73 7.53 28.47 -22.23
N LEU A 74 7.42 27.37 -21.48
CA LEU A 74 7.99 26.07 -21.87
C LEU A 74 6.93 25.06 -22.34
N ASN A 75 5.64 25.37 -22.21
CA ASN A 75 4.54 24.44 -22.46
C ASN A 75 4.70 23.09 -21.75
N ARG A 76 5.41 23.08 -20.62
CA ARG A 76 5.65 21.89 -19.81
C ARG A 76 4.73 21.88 -18.61
N VAL A 77 4.05 20.75 -18.42
CA VAL A 77 3.02 20.57 -17.41
C VAL A 77 3.37 19.37 -16.54
N TYR A 78 3.36 19.57 -15.22
CA TYR A 78 3.48 18.49 -14.25
C TYR A 78 2.12 18.18 -13.64
N ILE A 79 1.72 16.92 -13.75
CA ILE A 79 0.57 16.33 -13.04
C ILE A 79 1.13 15.63 -11.83
N ILE A 80 0.87 16.14 -10.63
CA ILE A 80 1.34 15.56 -9.37
C ILE A 80 0.12 14.96 -8.67
N GLU A 81 0.11 13.63 -8.55
CA GLU A 81 -0.86 12.89 -7.74
C GLU A 81 -0.24 12.64 -6.36
N ASP A 82 -0.81 13.25 -5.33
CA ASP A 82 -0.27 13.18 -3.98
C ASP A 82 -0.99 12.13 -3.14
N LYS A 83 -0.23 11.35 -2.36
CA LYS A 83 -0.76 10.25 -1.55
C LYS A 83 -0.04 10.13 -0.22
N VAL A 84 -0.81 10.00 0.86
CA VAL A 84 -0.29 9.61 2.19
C VAL A 84 -0.71 8.18 2.52
N ASN A 85 -1.99 7.94 2.80
CA ASN A 85 -2.46 6.66 3.35
C ASN A 85 -3.09 5.70 2.33
N SER A 86 -3.32 6.20 1.11
CA SER A 86 -3.95 5.51 -0.01
C SER A 86 -2.96 5.30 -1.16
N SER A 87 -3.30 4.42 -2.10
CA SER A 87 -2.54 4.22 -3.34
C SER A 87 -3.37 4.69 -4.52
N GLU A 88 -2.72 4.92 -5.67
CA GLU A 88 -3.41 5.21 -6.94
C GLU A 88 -4.46 4.14 -7.24
N ARG A 89 -5.61 4.56 -7.77
CA ARG A 89 -6.67 3.65 -8.22
C ARG A 89 -6.94 3.90 -9.69
N LYS A 90 -7.18 2.84 -10.46
CA LYS A 90 -7.79 2.93 -11.81
C LYS A 90 -7.03 3.78 -12.85
N LYS A 91 -5.68 3.74 -12.88
CA LYS A 91 -4.89 4.46 -13.91
C LYS A 91 -5.21 5.96 -13.97
N GLN A 92 -5.37 6.58 -12.80
CA GLN A 92 -5.72 7.99 -12.66
C GLN A 92 -4.78 8.91 -13.45
N LEU A 93 -3.47 8.62 -13.44
CA LEU A 93 -2.49 9.43 -14.15
C LEU A 93 -2.70 9.42 -15.68
N GLU A 94 -3.02 8.26 -16.26
CA GLU A 94 -3.33 8.12 -17.70
C GLU A 94 -4.60 8.93 -18.06
N GLU A 95 -5.61 8.95 -17.17
CA GLU A 95 -6.82 9.76 -17.37
C GLU A 95 -6.54 11.26 -17.27
N TYR A 96 -5.63 11.68 -16.38
CA TYR A 96 -5.29 13.09 -16.22
C TYR A 96 -4.46 13.63 -17.38
N GLU A 97 -3.53 12.84 -17.91
CA GLU A 97 -2.76 13.18 -19.11
C GLU A 97 -3.70 13.45 -20.30
N THR A 98 -4.68 12.56 -20.51
CA THR A 98 -5.73 12.75 -21.53
C THR A 98 -6.46 14.08 -21.34
N LYS A 99 -6.88 14.41 -20.10
CA LYS A 99 -7.60 15.67 -19.81
C LYS A 99 -6.77 16.93 -20.07
N ILE A 100 -5.44 16.86 -19.91
CA ILE A 100 -4.53 17.98 -20.20
C ILE A 100 -4.35 18.15 -21.72
N ASN A 101 -4.26 17.04 -22.45
CA ASN A 101 -4.16 17.09 -23.91
C ASN A 101 -5.47 17.57 -24.57
N GLU A 102 -6.61 17.38 -23.90
CA GLU A 102 -7.94 17.80 -24.36
C GLU A 102 -8.38 19.20 -23.87
N LEU A 103 -7.47 20.00 -23.30
CA LEU A 103 -7.82 21.35 -22.83
C LEU A 103 -8.32 22.24 -23.96
N ASN A 104 -9.40 22.97 -23.68
CA ASN A 104 -9.91 23.95 -24.63
C ASN A 104 -9.06 25.24 -24.62
N GLU A 105 -9.28 26.09 -25.63
CA GLU A 105 -8.52 27.34 -25.84
C GLU A 105 -8.53 28.28 -24.63
N ASN A 106 -9.66 28.41 -23.94
CA ASN A 106 -9.75 29.26 -22.75
C ASN A 106 -8.95 28.67 -21.59
N GLU A 107 -9.02 27.36 -21.40
CA GLU A 107 -8.26 26.66 -20.35
C GLU A 107 -6.75 26.76 -20.61
N LYS A 108 -6.30 26.59 -21.86
CA LYS A 108 -4.91 26.77 -22.24
C LYS A 108 -4.44 28.20 -21.94
N LYS A 109 -5.24 29.20 -22.31
CA LYS A 109 -4.96 30.61 -22.03
C LYS A 109 -4.84 30.89 -20.53
N ASP A 110 -5.77 30.38 -19.72
CA ASP A 110 -5.76 30.55 -18.26
C ASP A 110 -4.56 29.88 -17.58
N LEU A 111 -4.03 28.83 -18.20
CA LEU A 111 -2.82 28.11 -17.78
C LEU A 111 -1.53 28.67 -18.40
N GLY A 112 -1.61 29.70 -19.26
CA GLY A 112 -0.44 30.26 -19.93
C GLY A 112 0.22 29.29 -20.92
N ILE A 113 -0.52 28.33 -21.45
CA ILE A 113 -0.07 27.35 -22.43
C ILE A 113 -0.28 27.93 -23.84
N ASP A 114 0.76 27.93 -24.67
CA ASP A 114 0.64 28.28 -26.08
C ASP A 114 -0.09 27.16 -26.82
N LYS A 115 -1.23 27.48 -27.41
CA LYS A 115 -2.06 26.53 -28.16
C LYS A 115 -1.41 25.96 -29.41
N ASN A 116 -0.40 26.63 -29.96
CA ASN A 116 0.26 26.25 -31.21
C ASN A 116 1.43 25.29 -30.98
N LEU A 117 1.80 25.06 -29.72
CA LEU A 117 2.90 24.19 -29.33
C LEU A 117 2.37 22.95 -28.61
N GLU A 118 3.05 21.83 -28.81
CA GLU A 118 2.75 20.59 -28.09
C GLU A 118 3.01 20.77 -26.59
N VAL A 119 2.16 20.16 -25.76
CA VAL A 119 2.30 20.21 -24.30
C VAL A 119 3.11 19.01 -23.86
N GLU A 120 4.27 19.26 -23.24
CA GLU A 120 5.06 18.20 -22.63
C GLU A 120 4.46 17.89 -21.24
N VAL A 121 3.76 16.76 -21.11
CA VAL A 121 3.18 16.31 -19.84
C VAL A 121 4.13 15.38 -19.11
N LYS A 122 4.46 15.72 -17.86
CA LYS A 122 5.20 14.86 -16.92
C LYS A 122 4.32 14.51 -15.74
N THR A 123 4.26 13.24 -15.38
CA THR A 123 3.47 12.71 -14.26
C THR A 123 4.38 12.39 -13.08
N VAL A 124 3.96 12.82 -11.88
CA VAL A 124 4.68 12.59 -10.63
C VAL A 124 3.74 11.92 -9.64
N TYR A 125 4.13 10.74 -9.15
CA TYR A 125 3.45 10.09 -8.04
C TYR A 125 4.15 10.44 -6.73
N PHE A 126 3.54 11.31 -5.92
CA PHE A 126 4.15 11.85 -4.72
C PHE A 126 3.62 11.15 -3.47
N LYS A 127 4.38 10.19 -2.95
CA LYS A 127 3.94 9.25 -1.91
C LYS A 127 4.82 9.37 -0.66
N THR A 128 4.37 10.14 0.34
CA THR A 128 5.12 10.29 1.61
C THR A 128 4.83 9.18 2.61
N GLY A 129 3.66 8.56 2.51
CA GLY A 129 3.29 7.42 3.35
C GLY A 129 3.97 6.11 2.94
N PHE A 130 3.72 5.05 3.71
CA PHE A 130 4.26 3.72 3.43
C PHE A 130 3.83 3.21 2.04
N HIS A 131 4.77 2.65 1.30
CA HIS A 131 4.55 2.08 -0.04
C HIS A 131 4.13 0.61 0.07
N PHE A 132 2.89 0.33 -0.31
CA PHE A 132 2.38 -1.04 -0.50
C PHE A 132 2.61 -1.49 -1.95
N SER A 133 2.35 -2.76 -2.23
CA SER A 133 2.48 -3.34 -3.57
C SER A 133 1.87 -2.48 -4.71
N PRO A 134 0.65 -1.92 -4.58
CA PRO A 134 0.08 -1.07 -5.63
C PRO A 134 0.92 0.16 -5.96
N ASP A 135 1.59 0.75 -4.95
CA ASP A 135 2.41 1.96 -5.12
C ASP A 135 3.67 1.69 -5.98
N LYS A 136 4.17 0.45 -5.99
CA LYS A 136 5.35 0.06 -6.78
C LYS A 136 5.07 -0.11 -8.27
N ASN A 137 3.80 -0.33 -8.61
CA ASN A 137 3.37 -0.59 -9.99
C ASN A 137 2.75 0.65 -10.65
N VAL A 138 2.77 1.81 -9.96
CA VAL A 138 2.30 3.08 -10.50
C VAL A 138 3.14 3.46 -11.70
N LYS A 139 2.46 3.75 -12.82
CA LYS A 139 3.10 4.26 -14.03
C LYS A 139 3.11 5.78 -13.98
N ALA A 140 4.20 6.33 -13.48
CA ALA A 140 4.48 7.76 -13.48
C ALA A 140 5.87 8.01 -14.07
N ASN A 141 6.11 9.20 -14.64
CA ASN A 141 7.46 9.58 -15.08
C ASN A 141 8.44 9.63 -13.89
N LYS A 142 7.95 10.03 -12.70
CA LYS A 142 8.70 10.00 -11.44
C LYS A 142 7.85 9.53 -10.26
N ILE A 143 8.47 8.80 -9.33
CA ILE A 143 7.91 8.46 -8.02
C ILE A 143 8.74 9.16 -6.96
N ILE A 144 8.12 10.00 -6.15
CA ILE A 144 8.78 10.73 -5.07
C ILE A 144 8.33 10.15 -3.73
N ALA A 145 9.23 9.39 -3.10
CA ALA A 145 8.99 8.80 -1.80
C ALA A 145 9.27 9.78 -0.66
N GLY A 146 8.62 9.59 0.50
CA GLY A 146 8.82 10.45 1.67
C GLY A 146 10.27 10.58 2.13
N LYS A 147 11.11 9.53 1.96
CA LYS A 147 12.55 9.60 2.25
C LYS A 147 13.28 10.57 1.32
N MET A 148 13.00 10.53 0.02
CA MET A 148 13.61 11.46 -0.96
C MET A 148 13.17 12.89 -0.65
N PHE A 149 11.89 13.09 -0.35
CA PHE A 149 11.39 14.42 0.00
C PHE A 149 12.03 14.94 1.30
N LYS A 150 12.19 14.09 2.32
CA LYS A 150 12.94 14.44 3.53
C LYS A 150 14.35 14.92 3.19
N GLU A 151 15.09 14.18 2.37
CA GLU A 151 16.48 14.50 1.99
C GLU A 151 16.58 15.84 1.25
N ILE A 152 15.59 16.19 0.42
CA ILE A 152 15.49 17.51 -0.22
C ILE A 152 15.28 18.60 0.84
N LEU A 153 14.25 18.45 1.68
CA LEU A 153 13.91 19.44 2.71
C LEU A 153 15.04 19.66 3.73
N GLU A 154 15.82 18.61 4.02
CA GLU A 154 16.95 18.63 4.95
C GLU A 154 17.98 19.71 4.61
N LYS A 155 18.23 19.95 3.32
CA LYS A 155 19.19 20.94 2.83
C LYS A 155 18.78 22.38 3.16
N TYR A 156 17.49 22.61 3.41
CA TYR A 156 16.89 23.92 3.58
C TYR A 156 16.35 24.16 5.01
N ARG A 157 16.77 23.32 5.96
CA ARG A 157 16.44 23.46 7.38
C ARG A 157 16.91 24.79 7.95
N ASN A 158 16.19 25.29 8.95
CA ASN A 158 16.46 26.55 9.68
C ASN A 158 16.31 27.83 8.84
N LYS A 159 15.79 27.73 7.61
CA LYS A 159 15.48 28.88 6.74
C LYS A 159 14.06 29.40 6.94
N ASN A 160 13.13 28.52 7.34
CA ASN A 160 11.72 28.87 7.47
C ASN A 160 11.00 27.94 8.46
N GLU A 161 10.21 28.53 9.36
CA GLU A 161 9.51 27.80 10.42
C GLU A 161 8.47 26.80 9.88
N ILE A 162 7.77 27.11 8.78
CA ILE A 162 6.79 26.21 8.17
C ILE A 162 7.51 25.00 7.57
N LEU A 163 8.65 25.22 6.91
CA LEU A 163 9.49 24.15 6.37
C LEU A 163 10.00 23.22 7.47
N ASP A 164 10.56 23.79 8.55
CA ASP A 164 11.09 23.01 9.66
C ASP A 164 10.01 22.21 10.37
N SER A 165 8.82 22.80 10.52
CA SER A 165 7.65 22.15 11.10
C SER A 165 7.20 20.96 10.23
N TYR A 166 7.12 21.13 8.90
CA TYR A 166 6.74 20.03 8.02
C TYR A 166 7.80 18.91 8.01
N TYR A 167 9.09 19.27 7.96
CA TYR A 167 10.17 18.27 8.02
C TYR A 167 10.10 17.46 9.31
N GLU A 168 9.91 18.11 10.47
CA GLU A 168 9.79 17.40 11.76
C GLU A 168 8.60 16.45 11.77
N TYR A 169 7.46 16.89 11.23
CA TYR A 169 6.29 16.07 11.05
C TYR A 169 6.57 14.86 10.14
N LEU A 170 7.19 15.07 8.97
CA LEU A 170 7.53 14.01 8.02
C LEU A 170 8.50 13.00 8.62
N VAL A 171 9.55 13.46 9.32
CA VAL A 171 10.50 12.57 10.00
C VAL A 171 9.81 11.71 11.05
N ARG A 172 8.92 12.28 11.86
CA ARG A 172 8.13 11.51 12.83
C ARG A 172 7.28 10.45 12.13
N LYS A 173 6.57 10.79 11.04
CA LYS A 173 5.78 9.82 10.28
C LYS A 173 6.63 8.71 9.66
N LEU A 174 7.78 9.04 9.08
CA LEU A 174 8.71 8.03 8.54
C LEU A 174 9.23 7.09 9.63
N ASN A 175 9.52 7.62 10.83
CA ASN A 175 9.91 6.81 11.98
C ASN A 175 8.75 5.93 12.47
N ASP A 176 7.52 6.46 12.53
CA ASP A 176 6.32 5.69 12.86
C ASP A 176 6.18 4.49 11.90
N TYR A 177 6.29 4.72 10.58
CA TYR A 177 6.22 3.64 9.60
C TYR A 177 7.31 2.60 9.82
N LYS A 178 8.56 3.02 10.05
CA LYS A 178 9.67 2.11 10.34
C LYS A 178 9.42 1.26 11.59
N ASN A 179 8.84 1.86 12.64
CA ASN A 179 8.46 1.12 13.86
C ASN A 179 7.32 0.13 13.58
N MET A 180 6.35 0.51 12.74
CA MET A 180 5.24 -0.34 12.33
C MET A 180 5.67 -1.51 11.41
N GLU A 181 6.81 -1.42 10.73
CA GLU A 181 7.34 -2.51 9.90
C GLU A 181 7.78 -3.72 10.74
N ASN A 182 8.21 -3.49 11.99
CA ASN A 182 8.66 -4.55 12.88
C ASN A 182 7.44 -5.36 13.39
N TYR A 183 7.08 -6.41 12.67
CA TYR A 183 6.00 -7.32 13.05
C TYR A 183 6.34 -8.21 14.25
N LEU A 184 7.61 -8.26 14.68
CA LEU A 184 8.02 -8.96 15.90
C LEU A 184 7.82 -8.12 17.17
N GLU A 185 7.61 -6.82 17.03
CA GLU A 185 7.45 -5.92 18.15
C GLU A 185 6.10 -6.16 18.88
N TYR A 186 6.15 -6.11 20.21
CA TYR A 186 4.97 -6.15 21.07
C TYR A 186 5.20 -5.32 22.35
N GLU A 187 4.36 -4.31 22.59
CA GLU A 187 4.44 -3.52 23.83
C GLU A 187 3.79 -4.28 24.99
N LEU A 188 4.53 -4.40 26.09
CA LEU A 188 4.19 -5.19 27.28
C LEU A 188 3.13 -4.54 28.23
N ILE A 189 2.30 -3.57 27.76
CA ILE A 189 1.00 -3.00 28.30
C ILE A 189 1.03 -1.47 28.56
N PRO A 190 -0.07 -0.69 28.32
CA PRO A 190 -1.50 -1.06 28.24
C PRO A 190 -2.16 -1.00 26.86
N ASN A 191 -2.20 -2.16 26.20
CA ASN A 191 -3.34 -2.78 25.49
C ASN A 191 -2.93 -4.07 24.73
N GLU A 192 -2.03 -4.89 25.30
CA GLU A 192 -1.67 -6.29 24.91
C GLU A 192 -1.71 -6.66 23.40
N ARG A 193 -1.38 -5.73 22.49
CA ARG A 193 -1.55 -5.98 21.06
C ARG A 193 -0.21 -5.92 20.33
N TRP A 194 0.08 -7.03 19.67
CA TRP A 194 1.23 -7.25 18.78
C TRP A 194 1.19 -6.27 17.62
N ASN A 195 2.35 -5.76 17.18
CA ASN A 195 2.39 -4.85 16.02
C ASN A 195 1.73 -5.47 14.79
N ILE A 196 1.94 -6.77 14.54
CA ILE A 196 1.31 -7.52 13.46
C ILE A 196 -0.23 -7.58 13.56
N CYS A 197 -0.82 -7.38 14.74
CA CYS A 197 -2.27 -7.24 14.92
C CYS A 197 -2.76 -5.79 14.84
N ARG A 198 -1.89 -4.81 15.09
CA ARG A 198 -2.22 -3.37 15.16
C ARG A 198 -2.08 -2.66 13.83
N PHE A 199 -1.05 -3.01 13.07
CA PHE A 199 -0.62 -2.21 11.92
C PHE A 199 -0.70 -3.02 10.62
N ARG A 200 -1.35 -2.43 9.61
CA ARG A 200 -1.42 -2.98 8.26
C ARG A 200 -0.01 -3.16 7.66
N ILE A 201 0.90 -2.22 7.97
CA ILE A 201 2.30 -2.25 7.55
C ILE A 201 3.00 -3.52 8.07
N ALA A 202 2.86 -3.85 9.35
CA ALA A 202 3.44 -5.05 9.94
C ALA A 202 2.94 -6.33 9.23
N GLN A 203 1.63 -6.44 8.97
CA GLN A 203 1.06 -7.59 8.26
C GLN A 203 1.58 -7.70 6.83
N TYR A 204 1.68 -6.57 6.12
CA TYR A 204 2.24 -6.51 4.78
C TYR A 204 3.71 -6.93 4.76
N CYS A 205 4.53 -6.40 5.66
CA CYS A 205 5.95 -6.76 5.79
C CYS A 205 6.14 -8.23 6.11
N PHE A 206 5.31 -8.79 6.99
CA PHE A 206 5.34 -10.22 7.28
C PHE A 206 5.02 -11.08 6.05
N LEU A 207 3.97 -10.75 5.29
CA LEU A 207 3.58 -11.53 4.10
C LEU A 207 4.57 -11.37 2.94
N LYS A 208 5.13 -10.18 2.69
CA LYS A 208 6.08 -9.95 1.59
C LYS A 208 7.45 -10.62 1.82
N GLU A 209 7.81 -10.91 3.08
CA GLU A 209 8.98 -11.74 3.36
C GLU A 209 8.74 -13.21 3.02
N MET A 210 7.48 -13.63 3.03
CA MET A 210 7.07 -14.99 2.65
C MET A 210 6.84 -15.16 1.16
N PHE A 211 6.20 -14.19 0.53
CA PHE A 211 5.63 -14.36 -0.79
C PHE A 211 5.99 -13.21 -1.74
N LEU A 212 5.61 -13.34 -3.01
CA LEU A 212 5.83 -12.32 -4.03
C LEU A 212 5.15 -11.01 -3.63
N GLU A 213 5.95 -9.96 -3.40
CA GLU A 213 5.46 -8.70 -2.83
C GLU A 213 4.31 -8.11 -3.65
N GLU A 214 4.40 -8.18 -4.99
CA GLU A 214 3.42 -7.63 -5.93
C GLU A 214 2.02 -8.25 -5.77
N ARG A 215 1.91 -9.45 -5.17
CA ARG A 215 0.65 -10.16 -4.96
C ARG A 215 0.04 -9.95 -3.57
N VAL A 216 0.75 -9.31 -2.64
CA VAL A 216 0.23 -9.04 -1.30
C VAL A 216 -0.85 -7.95 -1.39
N VAL A 217 -2.07 -8.30 -0.97
CA VAL A 217 -3.18 -7.36 -0.90
C VAL A 217 -3.33 -6.89 0.53
N SER A 218 -3.41 -5.57 0.74
CA SER A 218 -3.57 -4.97 2.05
C SER A 218 -4.72 -3.97 2.03
N SER A 219 -5.60 -4.05 3.03
CA SER A 219 -6.74 -3.16 3.14
C SER A 219 -6.98 -2.73 4.58
N SER A 220 -7.61 -1.58 4.75
CA SER A 220 -8.04 -1.05 6.03
C SER A 220 -9.47 -0.55 5.88
N ASN A 221 -10.40 -1.15 6.64
CA ASN A 221 -11.79 -0.70 6.62
C ASN A 221 -12.00 0.39 7.68
N SER A 222 -12.23 1.62 7.25
CA SER A 222 -12.38 2.79 8.14
C SER A 222 -13.59 2.70 9.07
N LYS A 223 -14.61 1.90 8.73
CA LYS A 223 -15.84 1.77 9.54
C LYS A 223 -15.71 0.81 10.72
N ASN A 224 -14.87 -0.22 10.62
CA ASN A 224 -14.77 -1.31 11.62
C ASN A 224 -13.37 -1.50 12.20
N SER A 225 -12.43 -0.60 11.87
CA SER A 225 -11.02 -0.67 12.31
C SER A 225 -10.30 -1.98 11.93
N SER A 226 -10.88 -2.79 11.04
CA SER A 226 -10.29 -4.05 10.62
C SER A 226 -9.23 -3.78 9.57
N ILE A 227 -7.99 -4.08 9.94
CA ILE A 227 -6.87 -4.18 9.02
C ILE A 227 -6.69 -5.64 8.63
N TYR A 228 -6.41 -5.89 7.37
CA TYR A 228 -5.99 -7.21 6.92
C TYR A 228 -5.00 -7.09 5.78
N SER A 229 -4.03 -7.98 5.78
CA SER A 229 -3.20 -8.30 4.63
C SER A 229 -3.37 -9.77 4.30
N GLU A 230 -3.46 -10.07 3.02
CA GLU A 230 -3.72 -11.40 2.50
C GLU A 230 -2.90 -11.71 1.26
N TYR A 231 -2.72 -13.00 1.03
CA TYR A 231 -2.01 -13.53 -0.12
C TYR A 231 -2.77 -14.71 -0.70
N ASN A 232 -3.35 -14.53 -1.88
CA ASN A 232 -4.09 -15.58 -2.58
C ASN A 232 -3.15 -16.73 -2.98
N LEU A 233 -3.60 -17.97 -2.80
CA LEU A 233 -2.82 -19.17 -3.09
C LEU A 233 -2.49 -19.29 -4.59
N LEU A 234 -3.47 -19.11 -5.47
CA LEU A 234 -3.35 -19.39 -6.91
C LEU A 234 -3.02 -18.16 -7.77
N GLY A 235 -2.98 -16.95 -7.21
CA GLY A 235 -2.37 -15.80 -7.88
C GLY A 235 -3.30 -15.04 -8.80
N LYS A 236 -3.08 -15.07 -10.13
CA LYS A 236 -3.93 -14.31 -11.08
C LYS A 236 -5.31 -14.96 -11.24
N ASP A 237 -5.38 -16.29 -11.16
CA ASP A 237 -6.62 -17.06 -11.10
C ASP A 237 -7.09 -17.12 -9.65
N LYS A 238 -7.42 -15.96 -9.08
CA LYS A 238 -7.77 -15.84 -7.65
C LYS A 238 -8.97 -16.70 -7.27
N ASN A 239 -9.84 -16.96 -8.24
CA ASN A 239 -11.11 -17.62 -8.11
C ASN A 239 -11.08 -18.95 -8.86
N ILE A 240 -11.59 -19.98 -8.20
CA ILE A 240 -11.67 -21.34 -8.73
C ILE A 240 -13.14 -21.65 -8.90
N GLN A 241 -13.52 -22.06 -10.11
CA GLN A 241 -14.90 -22.44 -10.40
C GLN A 241 -15.29 -23.69 -9.61
N ILE A 242 -16.48 -23.69 -9.01
CA ILE A 242 -17.08 -24.90 -8.46
C ILE A 242 -17.79 -25.62 -9.60
N ALA A 243 -17.26 -26.78 -10.00
CA ALA A 243 -17.79 -27.60 -11.08
C ALA A 243 -19.31 -27.81 -10.95
N GLY A 244 -20.04 -27.67 -12.06
CA GLY A 244 -21.50 -27.81 -12.09
C GLY A 244 -22.28 -26.58 -11.61
N THR A 245 -21.61 -25.49 -11.23
CA THR A 245 -22.27 -24.25 -10.79
C THR A 245 -21.65 -23.03 -11.49
N ASN A 246 -22.24 -21.85 -11.29
CA ASN A 246 -21.64 -20.56 -11.65
C ASN A 246 -20.89 -19.90 -10.47
N GLN A 247 -20.61 -20.66 -9.41
CA GLN A 247 -20.00 -20.17 -8.18
C GLN A 247 -18.48 -20.30 -8.22
N GLU A 248 -17.80 -19.40 -7.51
CA GLU A 248 -16.36 -19.38 -7.40
C GLU A 248 -15.92 -19.34 -5.94
N PHE A 249 -14.82 -20.01 -5.61
CA PHE A 249 -14.19 -19.92 -4.30
C PHE A 249 -12.72 -19.51 -4.43
N CYS A 250 -12.13 -19.04 -3.35
CA CYS A 250 -10.71 -18.74 -3.29
C CYS A 250 -10.07 -19.27 -2.02
N ILE A 251 -8.77 -19.53 -2.11
CA ILE A 251 -7.95 -19.95 -0.97
C ILE A 251 -6.87 -18.90 -0.78
N PHE A 252 -6.70 -18.39 0.44
CA PHE A 252 -5.68 -17.38 0.71
C PHE A 252 -5.11 -17.48 2.13
N TRP A 253 -3.87 -17.01 2.25
CA TRP A 253 -3.22 -16.73 3.52
C TRP A 253 -3.68 -15.37 4.03
N ARG A 254 -3.98 -15.24 5.33
CA ARG A 254 -4.32 -13.95 5.95
C ARG A 254 -3.82 -13.87 7.39
N ILE A 255 -3.38 -12.68 7.80
CA ILE A 255 -3.09 -12.35 9.20
C ILE A 255 -4.34 -11.81 9.89
N GLU A 256 -4.68 -12.42 11.03
CA GLU A 256 -5.81 -11.99 11.86
C GLU A 256 -5.49 -12.17 13.35
N GLU A 257 -6.18 -11.40 14.21
CA GLU A 257 -6.13 -11.55 15.66
C GLU A 257 -7.23 -12.52 16.12
N LEU A 258 -6.85 -13.64 16.73
CA LEU A 258 -7.78 -14.63 17.30
C LEU A 258 -7.46 -14.88 18.77
N ARG A 259 -8.47 -14.75 19.64
CA ARG A 259 -8.34 -14.93 21.10
C ARG A 259 -7.17 -14.11 21.69
N LYS A 260 -7.05 -12.84 21.29
CA LYS A 260 -5.96 -11.92 21.68
C LYS A 260 -4.55 -12.38 21.26
N GLY A 261 -4.44 -13.11 20.14
CA GLY A 261 -3.16 -13.62 19.64
C GLY A 261 -3.04 -13.51 18.12
N PRO A 262 -1.85 -13.18 17.59
CA PRO A 262 -1.61 -13.08 16.17
C PRO A 262 -1.63 -14.47 15.54
N CYS A 263 -2.37 -14.62 14.45
CA CYS A 263 -2.46 -15.87 13.71
C CYS A 263 -2.27 -15.65 12.22
N LEU A 264 -1.48 -16.51 11.59
CA LEU A 264 -1.51 -16.71 10.15
C LEU A 264 -2.50 -17.84 9.85
N ARG A 265 -3.45 -17.59 8.93
CA ARG A 265 -4.50 -18.54 8.56
C ARG A 265 -4.44 -18.85 7.09
N LEU A 266 -4.68 -20.12 6.73
CA LEU A 266 -5.11 -20.50 5.40
C LEU A 266 -6.64 -20.61 5.41
N ILE A 267 -7.30 -19.85 4.55
CA ILE A 267 -8.75 -19.67 4.56
C ILE A 267 -9.34 -20.12 3.23
N PHE A 268 -10.42 -20.91 3.30
CA PHE A 268 -11.36 -21.13 2.20
C PHE A 268 -12.40 -20.01 2.24
N TYR A 269 -12.51 -19.24 1.18
CA TYR A 269 -13.53 -18.20 1.04
C TYR A 269 -14.44 -18.49 -0.13
N HIS A 270 -15.74 -18.43 0.13
CA HIS A 270 -16.75 -18.40 -0.92
C HIS A 270 -17.97 -17.68 -0.39
N GLU A 271 -18.43 -16.70 -1.14
CA GLU A 271 -19.62 -15.93 -0.84
C GLU A 271 -20.78 -16.53 -1.65
N TYR A 272 -21.91 -16.79 -0.98
CA TYR A 272 -23.02 -17.51 -1.57
C TYR A 272 -24.34 -17.13 -0.90
N ASP A 273 -25.46 -17.43 -1.55
CA ASP A 273 -26.77 -17.25 -0.93
C ASP A 273 -26.99 -18.28 0.18
N LYS A 274 -26.93 -17.82 1.44
CA LYS A 274 -27.15 -18.63 2.64
C LYS A 274 -28.57 -19.20 2.76
N LYS A 275 -29.51 -18.83 1.90
CA LYS A 275 -30.86 -19.42 1.85
C LYS A 275 -30.95 -20.60 0.90
N ASN A 276 -29.99 -20.76 0.00
CA ASN A 276 -29.95 -21.86 -0.95
C ASN A 276 -29.31 -23.11 -0.31
N GLU A 277 -30.13 -24.12 0.00
CA GLU A 277 -29.67 -25.37 0.64
C GLU A 277 -28.79 -26.23 -0.28
N GLU A 278 -29.02 -26.22 -1.60
CA GLU A 278 -28.19 -26.93 -2.56
C GLU A 278 -26.76 -26.37 -2.57
N LEU A 279 -26.62 -25.04 -2.61
CA LEU A 279 -25.32 -24.38 -2.52
C LEU A 279 -24.61 -24.62 -1.18
N LYS A 280 -25.34 -24.77 -0.07
CA LYS A 280 -24.73 -25.16 1.21
C LYS A 280 -24.09 -26.54 1.16
N ASN A 281 -24.79 -27.51 0.55
CA ASN A 281 -24.29 -28.88 0.42
C ASN A 281 -23.07 -28.94 -0.49
N ILE A 282 -23.16 -28.34 -1.69
CA ILE A 282 -22.05 -28.25 -2.65
C ILE A 282 -20.83 -27.57 -2.00
N ARG A 283 -21.04 -26.46 -1.28
CA ARG A 283 -19.96 -25.76 -0.58
C ARG A 283 -19.30 -26.63 0.47
N LYS A 284 -20.08 -27.39 1.25
CA LYS A 284 -19.55 -28.27 2.30
C LYS A 284 -18.67 -29.36 1.68
N GLU A 285 -19.17 -30.05 0.66
CA GLU A 285 -18.41 -31.08 -0.08
C GLU A 285 -17.13 -30.50 -0.68
N LYS A 286 -17.21 -29.28 -1.25
CA LYS A 286 -16.05 -28.62 -1.82
C LYS A 286 -15.02 -28.22 -0.77
N TYR A 287 -15.45 -27.68 0.37
CA TYR A 287 -14.57 -27.40 1.50
C TYR A 287 -13.89 -28.67 2.00
N GLU A 288 -14.63 -29.77 2.17
CA GLU A 288 -14.09 -31.06 2.63
C GLU A 288 -13.04 -31.59 1.65
N THR A 289 -13.31 -31.53 0.35
CA THR A 289 -12.35 -31.89 -0.71
C THR A 289 -11.06 -31.04 -0.64
N VAL A 290 -11.21 -29.72 -0.54
CA VAL A 290 -10.06 -28.79 -0.44
C VAL A 290 -9.25 -29.06 0.83
N TYR A 291 -9.94 -29.28 1.95
CA TYR A 291 -9.34 -29.62 3.23
C TYR A 291 -8.53 -30.92 3.14
N GLU A 292 -9.10 -31.98 2.57
CA GLU A 292 -8.42 -33.28 2.38
C GLU A 292 -7.19 -33.17 1.48
N LYS A 293 -7.29 -32.43 0.37
CA LYS A 293 -6.14 -32.18 -0.54
C LYS A 293 -5.01 -31.47 0.20
N ILE A 294 -5.32 -30.41 0.96
CA ILE A 294 -4.31 -29.67 1.73
C ILE A 294 -3.66 -30.53 2.82
N TYR A 295 -4.46 -31.30 3.56
CA TYR A 295 -3.91 -32.16 4.62
C TYR A 295 -3.13 -33.35 4.08
N SER A 296 -3.49 -33.87 2.90
CA SER A 296 -2.70 -34.88 2.18
C SER A 296 -1.31 -34.36 1.84
N VAL A 297 -1.20 -33.12 1.33
CA VAL A 297 0.11 -32.48 1.09
C VAL A 297 0.89 -32.30 2.40
N ILE A 298 0.26 -31.87 3.48
CA ILE A 298 0.94 -31.74 4.78
C ILE A 298 1.43 -33.10 5.30
N GLU A 299 0.70 -34.20 5.06
CA GLU A 299 1.13 -35.56 5.42
C GLU A 299 2.28 -36.06 4.54
N GLU A 300 2.19 -35.87 3.22
CA GLU A 300 3.22 -36.26 2.25
C GLU A 300 4.56 -35.58 2.56
N TYR A 301 4.54 -34.28 2.81
CA TYR A 301 5.74 -33.47 3.06
C TYR A 301 6.02 -33.25 4.55
N LYS A 302 5.53 -34.12 5.45
CA LYS A 302 5.66 -33.94 6.91
C LYS A 302 7.10 -33.78 7.42
N ASN A 303 8.06 -34.42 6.75
CA ASN A 303 9.49 -34.34 7.09
C ASN A 303 10.10 -32.99 6.70
N GLU A 304 9.55 -32.35 5.68
CA GLU A 304 9.96 -31.02 5.22
C GLU A 304 9.19 -29.88 5.88
N LEU A 305 8.04 -30.21 6.49
CA LEU A 305 7.11 -29.31 7.17
C LEU A 305 6.91 -29.69 8.66
N PRO A 306 7.97 -29.97 9.45
CA PRO A 306 7.81 -30.54 10.79
C PRO A 306 7.06 -29.61 11.77
N LYS A 307 7.27 -28.28 11.71
CA LYS A 307 6.54 -27.33 12.57
C LYS A 307 5.07 -27.27 12.16
N ILE A 308 4.77 -27.15 10.87
CA ILE A 308 3.39 -27.12 10.37
C ILE A 308 2.67 -28.44 10.71
N TYR A 309 3.33 -29.57 10.46
CA TYR A 309 2.79 -30.89 10.75
C TYR A 309 2.41 -31.05 12.22
N LYS A 310 3.25 -30.55 13.13
CA LYS A 310 3.02 -30.61 14.58
C LYS A 310 1.86 -29.71 15.04
N ILE A 311 1.65 -28.56 14.39
CA ILE A 311 0.64 -27.58 14.83
C ILE A 311 -0.67 -27.63 14.05
N LYS A 312 -0.77 -28.44 12.98
CA LYS A 312 -1.99 -28.54 12.19
C LYS A 312 -3.16 -28.94 13.07
N GLY A 313 -4.27 -28.23 12.92
CA GLY A 313 -5.47 -28.45 13.71
C GLY A 313 -6.41 -29.46 13.06
N LYS A 314 -7.57 -29.65 13.66
CA LYS A 314 -8.73 -30.25 12.99
C LYS A 314 -9.83 -29.19 12.94
N TYR A 315 -10.17 -28.73 11.73
CA TYR A 315 -11.15 -27.67 11.54
C TYR A 315 -12.38 -28.20 10.82
N LYS A 316 -13.54 -27.98 11.43
CA LYS A 316 -14.83 -28.41 10.88
C LYS A 316 -15.38 -27.33 9.97
N TYR A 317 -16.20 -27.77 9.03
CA TYR A 317 -17.02 -26.89 8.20
C TYR A 317 -17.90 -25.97 9.07
N THR A 318 -18.11 -24.74 8.59
CA THR A 318 -19.00 -23.73 9.19
C THR A 318 -19.74 -22.99 8.10
N ASN A 319 -20.94 -22.45 8.40
CA ASN A 319 -21.72 -21.63 7.46
C ASN A 319 -21.22 -20.18 7.30
N ASP A 320 -20.00 -19.89 7.75
CA ASP A 320 -19.32 -18.61 7.52
C ASP A 320 -18.70 -18.59 6.12
N TYR A 321 -18.67 -17.41 5.49
CA TYR A 321 -18.04 -17.24 4.18
C TYR A 321 -16.54 -17.57 4.21
N LYS A 322 -15.87 -17.31 5.35
CA LYS A 322 -14.45 -17.57 5.59
C LYS A 322 -14.29 -18.78 6.50
N ILE A 323 -13.97 -19.93 5.93
CA ILE A 323 -13.76 -21.18 6.69
C ILE A 323 -12.26 -21.40 6.86
N MET A 324 -11.84 -21.72 8.08
CA MET A 324 -10.44 -21.95 8.41
C MET A 324 -10.00 -23.35 7.99
N ILE A 325 -8.91 -23.46 7.21
CA ILE A 325 -8.29 -24.75 6.86
C ILE A 325 -7.07 -25.02 7.76
N LEU A 326 -6.22 -24.00 7.95
CA LEU A 326 -5.03 -24.08 8.78
C LEU A 326 -4.91 -22.82 9.63
N ARG A 327 -4.45 -22.97 10.87
CA ARG A 327 -4.13 -21.87 11.79
C ARG A 327 -2.74 -22.07 12.35
N ILE A 328 -1.94 -21.03 12.25
CA ILE A 328 -0.60 -20.97 12.82
C ILE A 328 -0.63 -19.84 13.85
N ASN A 329 -0.49 -20.18 15.13
CA ASN A 329 -0.38 -19.18 16.19
C ASN A 329 1.04 -18.61 16.18
N LEU A 330 1.16 -17.29 15.93
CA LEU A 330 2.44 -16.61 15.79
C LEU A 330 3.02 -16.15 17.13
N LYS A 331 2.25 -16.18 18.22
CA LYS A 331 2.64 -15.64 19.54
C LYS A 331 4.01 -16.15 20.01
N GLU A 332 4.19 -17.47 20.05
CA GLU A 332 5.43 -18.06 20.57
C GLU A 332 6.62 -17.86 19.61
N TYR A 333 6.35 -17.76 18.30
CA TYR A 333 7.39 -17.46 17.30
C TYR A 333 7.85 -16.02 17.38
N ILE A 334 6.94 -15.07 17.61
CA ILE A 334 7.32 -13.67 17.80
C ILE A 334 8.18 -13.53 19.05
N LYS A 335 7.78 -14.15 20.17
CA LYS A 335 8.58 -14.14 21.42
C LYS A 335 9.94 -14.81 21.29
N ALA A 336 10.01 -15.89 20.51
CA ALA A 336 11.26 -16.61 20.26
C ALA A 336 12.22 -15.82 19.34
N GLY A 337 11.73 -14.79 18.65
CA GLY A 337 12.53 -13.90 17.83
C GLY A 337 12.66 -14.34 16.37
N LYS A 338 13.49 -13.58 15.64
CA LYS A 338 13.58 -13.65 14.17
C LYS A 338 13.97 -15.03 13.64
N ASP A 339 14.94 -15.70 14.25
CA ASP A 339 15.41 -17.02 13.78
C ASP A 339 14.30 -18.08 13.80
N GLU A 340 13.53 -18.15 14.88
CA GLU A 340 12.42 -19.11 14.98
C GLU A 340 11.25 -18.73 14.07
N MET A 341 11.01 -17.43 13.88
CA MET A 341 10.04 -16.93 12.91
C MET A 341 10.45 -17.30 11.47
N ASP A 342 11.71 -17.13 11.10
CA ASP A 342 12.23 -17.43 9.76
C ASP A 342 12.10 -18.92 9.42
N LYS A 343 12.39 -19.80 10.39
CA LYS A 343 12.17 -21.24 10.22
C LYS A 343 10.71 -21.57 9.94
N LEU A 344 9.77 -20.96 10.68
CA LEU A 344 8.33 -21.13 10.43
C LEU A 344 7.94 -20.58 9.05
N MET A 345 8.37 -19.37 8.71
CA MET A 345 8.06 -18.74 7.43
C MET A 345 8.58 -19.57 6.26
N ASN A 346 9.75 -20.20 6.39
CA ASN A 346 10.28 -21.10 5.37
C ASN A 346 9.42 -22.36 5.17
N GLU A 347 8.88 -22.95 6.24
CA GLU A 347 7.91 -24.05 6.08
C GLU A 347 6.60 -23.58 5.43
N VAL A 348 6.11 -22.39 5.79
CA VAL A 348 4.91 -21.81 5.17
C VAL A 348 5.13 -21.56 3.67
N LYS A 349 6.30 -21.05 3.28
CA LYS A 349 6.73 -20.89 1.89
C LYS A 349 6.71 -22.21 1.13
N LYS A 350 7.31 -23.26 1.70
CA LYS A 350 7.33 -24.60 1.10
C LYS A 350 5.93 -25.15 0.92
N LEU A 351 5.11 -25.11 1.97
CA LEU A 351 3.71 -25.55 1.90
C LEU A 351 2.95 -24.77 0.82
N HIS A 352 3.11 -23.45 0.76
CA HIS A 352 2.51 -22.64 -0.30
C HIS A 352 2.91 -23.15 -1.69
N GLY A 353 4.21 -23.38 -1.92
CA GLY A 353 4.72 -23.89 -3.19
C GLY A 353 4.15 -25.28 -3.56
N TYR A 354 4.07 -26.21 -2.61
CA TYR A 354 3.47 -27.53 -2.88
C TYR A 354 1.98 -27.42 -3.23
N LEU A 355 1.24 -26.57 -2.49
CA LEU A 355 -0.19 -26.37 -2.72
C LEU A 355 -0.48 -25.69 -4.07
N GLN A 356 0.44 -24.91 -4.63
CA GLN A 356 0.24 -24.34 -5.98
C GLN A 356 0.21 -25.41 -7.09
N ASN A 357 0.73 -26.61 -6.84
CA ASN A 357 0.71 -27.73 -7.79
C ASN A 357 -0.51 -28.64 -7.62
N VAL A 358 -1.38 -28.35 -6.65
CA VAL A 358 -2.60 -29.13 -6.39
C VAL A 358 -3.74 -28.61 -7.26
N ASN A 359 -4.38 -29.52 -8.01
CA ASN A 359 -5.62 -29.18 -8.69
C ASN A 359 -6.76 -29.08 -7.66
N PHE A 360 -7.32 -27.87 -7.49
CA PHE A 360 -8.43 -27.60 -6.57
C PHE A 360 -9.79 -27.45 -7.28
N GLU A 361 -9.85 -27.53 -8.61
CA GLU A 361 -11.10 -27.50 -9.40
C GLU A 361 -12.08 -28.62 -9.03
#